data_AF-A0A357J4D8-F1
#
_entry.id   AF-A0A357J4D8-F1
#
_cell.length_a   1.000
_cell.length_b   1.000
_cell.length_c   1.000
_cell.angle_alpha   90.00
_cell.angle_beta   90.00
_cell.angle_gamma   90.00
#
_symmetry.space_group_name_H-M   'P 1'
#
loop_
_entity.id
_entity.type
_entity.pdbx_description
1 polymer ?
#
loop_
_entity_poly.entity_id
_entity_poly.type
_entity_poly.pdbx_seq_one_letter_code
_entity_poly.pdbx_strand_id
1 'polypeptide(L)'
;MITYRYGPYEPDRDGPWNMDRLMSVLSEMVMRYDMQLDDALRELINRGLPVNLFLKEGGMDDLVDQFIQQLDDQINEVLDQFHLQDAIDSTRDSLEQARKQSDDRLKKHPELQKQLKDAAERQSSDELYRLKWDLVKETGQKELGSSISRMQKDMEDLNTLQEGQKRFAFRGDQGLSRKEALELLRQMQDMEDLKQSMKQAQANGDLFNFDLEKLARYLGPESYEEFLERRDRIMENLRKLMEEQGQVVRDEDTGEMKLSPNSVRRIGRRALEEIFSALKSDDTGANITAEEGEGEQVSTESRPMEFGDSVHALDISATLINTYIRT
;
A
#
# COMPACT_ATOMS: atom_id res chain seq x y z
N MET A 1 -30.61 -2.11 -44.10
CA MET A 1 -29.20 -2.47 -43.86
C MET A 1 -28.86 -1.97 -42.47
N ILE A 2 -28.70 -2.86 -41.49
CA ILE A 2 -28.41 -2.47 -40.11
C ILE A 2 -26.89 -2.31 -40.02
N THR A 3 -26.44 -1.07 -39.91
CA THR A 3 -25.03 -0.73 -39.72
C THR A 3 -24.73 -0.70 -38.22
N TYR A 4 -23.93 -1.65 -37.75
CA TYR A 4 -23.36 -1.61 -36.41
C TYR A 4 -22.24 -0.58 -36.39
N ARG A 5 -22.30 0.38 -35.45
CA ARG A 5 -21.17 1.24 -35.09
C ARG A 5 -20.51 0.63 -33.86
N TYR A 6 -19.27 0.18 -34.01
CA TYR A 6 -18.43 -0.24 -32.89
C TYR A 6 -17.69 1.00 -32.36
N GLY A 7 -17.72 1.18 -31.04
CA GLY A 7 -16.93 2.20 -30.35
C GLY A 7 -15.47 1.76 -30.17
N PRO A 8 -14.59 2.66 -29.68
CA PRO A 8 -13.22 2.30 -29.32
C PRO A 8 -13.22 1.16 -28.28
N TYR A 9 -12.32 0.20 -28.46
CA TYR A 9 -12.09 -0.86 -27.47
C TYR A 9 -11.62 -0.22 -26.17
N GLU A 10 -12.49 -0.17 -25.17
CA GLU A 10 -12.08 0.03 -23.78
C GLU A 10 -11.54 -1.33 -23.33
N PRO A 11 -10.26 -1.46 -22.89
CA PRO A 11 -9.83 -2.68 -22.24
C PRO A 11 -10.82 -2.94 -21.10
N ASP A 12 -11.31 -4.18 -20.97
CA ASP A 12 -12.19 -4.55 -19.87
C ASP A 12 -11.60 -3.93 -18.61
N ARG A 13 -12.31 -2.94 -18.03
CA ARG A 13 -11.98 -2.44 -16.70
C ARG A 13 -11.83 -3.67 -15.86
N ASP A 14 -10.63 -3.91 -15.37
CA ASP A 14 -10.25 -5.09 -14.60
C ASP A 14 -11.45 -5.66 -13.86
N GLY A 15 -12.10 -6.65 -14.46
CA GLY A 15 -13.41 -7.12 -14.00
C GLY A 15 -13.30 -7.61 -12.56
N PRO A 16 -14.40 -7.66 -11.79
CA PRO A 16 -14.35 -8.16 -10.42
C PRO A 16 -13.61 -9.50 -10.37
N TRP A 17 -12.79 -9.68 -9.33
CA TRP A 17 -12.02 -10.90 -9.13
C TRP A 17 -12.91 -12.13 -9.24
N ASN A 18 -12.48 -13.08 -10.06
CA ASN A 18 -13.13 -14.37 -10.29
C ASN A 18 -12.06 -15.44 -10.53
N MET A 19 -12.47 -16.72 -10.55
CA MET A 19 -11.52 -17.83 -10.66
C MET A 19 -10.71 -17.75 -11.95
N ASP A 20 -11.31 -17.35 -13.07
CA ASP A 20 -10.60 -17.27 -14.34
C ASP A 20 -9.53 -16.16 -14.33
N ARG A 21 -9.83 -15.01 -13.71
CA ARG A 21 -8.86 -13.92 -13.51
C ARG A 21 -7.74 -14.36 -12.58
N LEU A 22 -8.06 -15.01 -11.46
CA LEU A 22 -7.08 -15.57 -10.54
C LEU A 22 -6.11 -16.51 -11.27
N MET A 23 -6.64 -17.45 -12.05
CA MET A 23 -5.83 -18.39 -12.82
C MET A 23 -4.98 -17.72 -13.90
N SER A 24 -5.50 -16.72 -14.59
CA SER A 24 -4.74 -15.95 -15.58
C SER A 24 -3.54 -15.24 -14.94
N VAL A 25 -3.75 -14.54 -13.81
CA VAL A 25 -2.68 -13.81 -13.13
C VAL A 25 -1.66 -14.78 -12.49
N LEU A 26 -2.13 -15.86 -11.86
CA LEU A 26 -1.25 -16.92 -11.35
C LEU A 26 -0.39 -17.52 -12.45
N SER A 27 -0.98 -17.78 -13.62
CA SER A 27 -0.22 -18.32 -14.75
C SER A 27 0.80 -17.35 -15.31
N GLU A 28 0.48 -16.06 -15.41
CA GLU A 28 1.48 -15.05 -15.77
C GLU A 28 2.62 -15.06 -14.74
N MET A 29 2.29 -15.11 -13.45
CA MET A 29 3.26 -15.13 -12.38
C MET A 29 4.19 -16.36 -12.44
N VAL A 30 3.62 -17.55 -12.63
CA VAL A 30 4.37 -18.81 -12.77
C VAL A 30 5.22 -18.80 -14.05
N MET A 31 4.66 -18.40 -15.19
CA MET A 31 5.36 -18.49 -16.49
C MET A 31 6.40 -17.38 -16.71
N ARG A 32 6.09 -16.15 -16.27
CA ARG A 32 6.93 -14.97 -16.53
C ARG A 32 8.05 -14.83 -15.52
N TYR A 33 7.79 -15.20 -14.27
CA TYR A 33 8.74 -15.04 -13.16
C TYR A 33 9.29 -16.36 -12.63
N ASP A 34 8.97 -17.50 -13.28
CA ASP A 34 9.41 -18.85 -12.88
C ASP A 34 9.12 -19.15 -11.39
N MET A 35 7.98 -18.66 -10.91
CA MET A 35 7.56 -18.85 -9.52
C MET A 35 6.78 -20.14 -9.37
N GLN A 36 6.92 -20.82 -8.23
CA GLN A 36 6.04 -21.92 -7.88
C GLN A 36 4.60 -21.40 -7.73
N LEU A 37 3.61 -22.22 -8.08
CA LEU A 37 2.20 -21.81 -8.04
C LEU A 37 1.76 -21.35 -6.63
N ASP A 38 2.31 -22.01 -5.61
CA ASP A 38 2.09 -21.65 -4.22
C ASP A 38 2.64 -20.29 -3.83
N ASP A 39 3.86 -19.99 -4.28
CA ASP A 39 4.51 -18.70 -4.02
C ASP A 39 3.80 -17.58 -4.79
N ALA A 40 3.38 -17.85 -6.03
CA ALA A 40 2.58 -16.92 -6.82
C ALA A 40 1.24 -16.61 -6.14
N LEU A 41 0.59 -17.62 -5.55
CA LEU A 41 -0.66 -17.43 -4.81
C LEU A 41 -0.45 -16.62 -3.54
N ARG A 42 0.59 -16.90 -2.76
CA ARG A 42 0.95 -16.11 -1.57
C ARG A 42 1.24 -14.66 -1.92
N GLU A 43 2.00 -14.43 -2.98
CA GLU A 43 2.35 -13.09 -3.44
C GLU A 43 1.12 -12.31 -3.92
N LEU A 44 0.17 -12.94 -4.61
CA LEU A 44 -1.07 -12.27 -4.99
C LEU A 44 -1.91 -11.83 -3.79
N ILE A 45 -1.90 -12.63 -2.74
CA ILE A 45 -2.65 -12.33 -1.52
C ILE A 45 -2.02 -11.18 -0.77
N ASN A 46 -0.69 -11.18 -0.66
CA ASN A 46 0.04 -10.04 -0.12
C ASN A 46 -0.16 -8.76 -0.94
N ARG A 47 -0.46 -8.88 -2.23
CA ARG A 47 -0.78 -7.77 -3.15
C ARG A 47 -2.26 -7.39 -3.16
N GLY A 48 -3.07 -7.99 -2.29
CA GLY A 48 -4.46 -7.63 -2.09
C GLY A 48 -5.47 -8.43 -2.92
N LEU A 49 -5.19 -9.71 -3.20
CA LEU A 49 -6.23 -10.62 -3.69
C LEU A 49 -7.33 -10.72 -2.61
N PRO A 50 -8.58 -10.35 -2.92
CA PRO A 50 -9.68 -10.50 -1.98
C PRO A 50 -10.11 -11.96 -1.90
N VAL A 51 -9.37 -12.74 -1.10
CA VAL A 51 -9.54 -14.20 -0.98
C VAL A 51 -10.95 -14.57 -0.52
N ASN A 52 -11.59 -13.71 0.28
CA ASN A 52 -12.95 -13.92 0.76
C ASN A 52 -13.99 -14.02 -0.38
N LEU A 53 -13.71 -13.48 -1.58
CA LEU A 53 -14.57 -13.66 -2.74
C LEU A 53 -14.64 -15.12 -3.20
N PHE A 54 -13.56 -15.88 -2.98
CA PHE A 54 -13.47 -17.28 -3.35
C PHE A 54 -13.94 -18.21 -2.21
N LEU A 55 -13.92 -17.70 -0.97
CA LEU A 55 -14.22 -18.44 0.23
C LEU A 55 -15.19 -17.64 1.11
N LYS A 56 -16.50 -17.87 0.91
CA LYS A 56 -17.57 -17.25 1.72
C LYS A 56 -17.64 -17.79 3.16
N GLU A 57 -17.05 -18.95 3.41
CA GLU A 57 -17.09 -19.64 4.71
C GLU A 57 -15.67 -19.78 5.24
N GLY A 58 -15.18 -18.72 5.89
CA GLY A 58 -13.84 -18.69 6.47
C GLY A 58 -13.78 -18.26 7.92
N GLY A 59 -14.80 -17.56 8.44
CA GLY A 59 -14.79 -16.97 9.79
C GLY A 59 -13.62 -16.00 10.04
N MET A 60 -13.02 -15.48 8.96
CA MET A 60 -11.99 -14.45 9.03
C MET A 60 -12.61 -13.10 9.33
N ASP A 61 -13.76 -12.81 8.74
CA ASP A 61 -14.53 -11.60 9.02
C ASP A 61 -14.88 -11.54 10.52
N ASP A 62 -15.36 -12.65 11.08
CA ASP A 62 -15.67 -12.77 12.52
C ASP A 62 -14.43 -12.56 13.40
N LEU A 63 -13.28 -13.11 12.99
CA LEU A 63 -12.02 -12.95 13.72
C LEU A 63 -11.53 -11.48 13.68
N VAL A 64 -11.63 -10.84 12.51
CA VAL A 64 -11.27 -9.43 12.36
C VAL A 64 -12.25 -8.54 13.13
N ASP A 65 -13.53 -8.86 13.15
CA ASP A 65 -14.53 -8.17 13.98
C ASP A 65 -14.19 -8.30 15.47
N GLN A 66 -13.80 -9.49 15.93
CA GLN A 66 -13.36 -9.72 17.30
C GLN A 66 -12.12 -8.87 17.63
N PHE A 67 -11.13 -8.80 16.73
CA PHE A 67 -9.95 -7.97 16.90
C PHE A 67 -10.28 -6.47 16.96
N ILE A 68 -11.16 -6.00 16.08
CA ILE A 68 -11.68 -4.63 16.11
C ILE A 68 -12.34 -4.32 17.46
N GLN A 69 -13.18 -5.23 17.96
CA GLN A 69 -13.83 -5.08 19.26
C GLN A 69 -12.81 -5.05 20.40
N GLN A 70 -11.82 -5.94 20.40
CA GLN A 70 -10.76 -5.93 21.41
C GLN A 70 -9.95 -4.63 21.42
N LEU A 71 -9.63 -4.07 20.24
CA LEU A 71 -8.98 -2.77 20.14
C LEU A 71 -9.88 -1.64 20.65
N ASP A 72 -11.17 -1.66 20.33
CA ASP A 72 -12.14 -0.68 20.83
C ASP A 72 -12.25 -0.75 22.36
N ASP A 73 -12.28 -1.95 22.93
CA ASP A 73 -12.32 -2.17 24.38
C ASP A 73 -11.06 -1.63 25.07
N GLN A 74 -9.87 -1.94 24.53
CA GLN A 74 -8.60 -1.40 25.05
C GLN A 74 -8.54 0.14 24.99
N ILE A 75 -8.99 0.74 23.88
CA ILE A 75 -9.06 2.20 23.73
C ILE A 75 -10.01 2.80 24.76
N ASN A 76 -11.19 2.20 24.95
CA ASN A 76 -12.18 2.68 25.91
C ASN A 76 -11.68 2.55 27.36
N GLU A 77 -11.00 1.45 27.70
CA GLU A 77 -10.39 1.26 29.02
C GLU A 77 -9.38 2.37 29.33
N VAL A 78 -8.51 2.68 28.36
CA VAL A 78 -7.56 3.80 28.47
C VAL A 78 -8.27 5.14 28.65
N LEU A 79 -9.33 5.38 27.87
CA LEU A 79 -10.09 6.63 27.94
C LEU A 79 -10.79 6.82 29.29
N ASP A 80 -11.30 5.74 29.87
CA ASP A 80 -12.01 5.77 31.15
C ASP A 80 -11.05 5.79 32.35
N GLN A 81 -9.79 5.35 32.19
CA GLN A 81 -8.79 5.37 33.25
C GLN A 81 -8.03 6.70 33.35
N PHE A 82 -7.65 7.29 32.22
CA PHE A 82 -6.67 8.40 32.19
C PHE A 82 -7.25 9.75 31.76
N HIS A 83 -6.55 10.83 32.10
CA HIS A 83 -6.72 12.16 31.48
C HIS A 83 -5.39 12.80 31.10
N LEU A 84 -5.46 13.73 30.14
CA LEU A 84 -4.28 14.45 29.61
C LEU A 84 -4.04 15.82 30.27
N GLN A 85 -4.93 16.28 31.14
CA GLN A 85 -4.89 17.65 31.68
C GLN A 85 -3.56 17.96 32.39
N ASP A 86 -3.06 17.05 33.23
CA ASP A 86 -1.80 17.23 33.96
C ASP A 86 -0.58 17.31 33.02
N ALA A 87 -0.57 16.49 31.96
CA ALA A 87 0.45 16.53 30.92
C ALA A 87 0.42 17.86 30.15
N ILE A 88 -0.78 18.36 29.82
CA ILE A 88 -0.97 19.64 29.13
C ILE A 88 -0.49 20.80 30.00
N ASP A 89 -0.89 20.83 31.26
CA ASP A 89 -0.57 21.92 32.19
C ASP A 89 0.93 21.94 32.52
N SER A 90 1.53 20.78 32.80
CA SER A 90 2.98 20.68 33.02
C SER A 90 3.80 21.07 31.78
N THR A 91 3.31 20.77 30.57
CA THR A 91 3.96 21.18 29.32
C THR A 91 3.84 22.68 29.10
N ARG A 92 2.68 23.28 29.41
CA ARG A 92 2.48 24.73 29.35
C ARG A 92 3.40 25.46 30.32
N ASP A 93 3.56 24.94 31.53
CA ASP A 93 4.46 25.51 32.54
C ASP A 93 5.92 25.45 32.09
N SER A 94 6.36 24.32 31.52
CA SER A 94 7.71 24.17 30.94
C SER A 94 7.96 25.18 29.82
N LEU A 95 7.00 25.33 28.91
CA LEU A 95 7.08 26.30 27.82
C LEU A 95 7.20 27.73 28.33
N GLU A 96 6.40 28.11 29.34
CA GLU A 96 6.46 29.44 29.94
C GLU A 96 7.79 29.70 30.65
N GLN A 97 8.33 28.70 31.36
CA GLN A 97 9.65 28.79 32.00
C GLN A 97 10.76 28.97 30.96
N ALA A 98 10.73 28.21 29.87
CA ALA A 98 11.70 28.33 28.78
C ALA A 98 11.61 29.70 28.08
N ARG A 99 10.40 30.25 27.93
CA ARG A 99 10.18 31.62 27.43
C ARG A 99 10.80 32.65 28.37
N LYS A 100 10.51 32.59 29.68
CA LYS A 100 11.07 33.53 30.68
C LYS A 100 12.60 33.52 30.69
N GLN A 101 13.21 32.34 30.64
CA GLN A 101 14.67 32.21 30.55
C GLN A 101 15.26 32.83 29.28
N SER A 102 14.55 32.69 28.16
CA SER A 102 14.96 33.28 26.88
C SER A 102 14.80 34.80 26.90
N ASP A 103 13.68 35.31 27.42
CA ASP A 103 13.42 36.75 27.57
C ASP A 103 14.47 37.44 28.44
N ASP A 104 14.86 36.85 29.57
CA ASP A 104 15.87 37.41 30.46
C ASP A 104 17.23 37.59 29.78
N ARG A 105 17.56 36.69 28.86
CA ARG A 105 18.80 36.71 28.08
C ARG A 105 18.72 37.65 26.86
N LEU A 106 17.51 37.88 26.35
CA LEU A 106 17.23 38.78 25.22
C LEU A 106 17.00 40.24 25.62
N LYS A 107 17.17 40.61 26.91
CA LYS A 107 17.04 42.01 27.39
C LYS A 107 17.83 43.05 26.59
N LYS A 108 18.94 42.64 25.95
CA LYS A 108 19.79 43.53 25.12
C LYS A 108 19.31 43.66 23.67
N HIS A 109 18.33 42.87 23.24
CA HIS A 109 17.82 42.78 21.88
C HIS A 109 16.27 42.84 21.86
N PRO A 110 15.68 44.03 22.04
CA PRO A 110 14.22 44.19 22.17
C PRO A 110 13.41 43.73 20.95
N GLU A 111 13.98 43.85 19.74
CA GLU A 111 13.34 43.36 18.50
C GLU A 111 13.18 41.84 18.50
N LEU A 112 14.22 41.11 18.91
CA LEU A 112 14.21 39.65 18.98
C LEU A 112 13.32 39.14 20.10
N GLN A 113 13.24 39.88 21.22
CA GLN A 113 12.30 39.59 22.30
C GLN A 113 10.85 39.70 21.83
N LYS A 114 10.53 40.74 21.05
CA LYS A 114 9.18 40.90 20.49
C LYS A 114 8.85 39.78 19.50
N GLN A 115 9.78 39.42 18.61
CA GLN A 115 9.59 38.31 17.67
C GLN A 115 9.38 36.96 18.38
N LEU A 116 10.15 36.68 19.44
CA LEU A 116 9.97 35.46 20.25
C LEU A 116 8.58 35.41 20.89
N LYS A 117 8.14 36.54 21.45
CA LYS A 117 6.83 36.66 22.07
C LYS A 117 5.70 36.46 21.05
N ASP A 118 5.78 37.15 19.91
CA ASP A 118 4.78 37.04 18.83
C ASP A 118 4.70 35.60 18.30
N ALA A 119 5.85 34.93 18.11
CA ALA A 119 5.92 33.54 17.65
C ALA A 119 5.33 32.54 18.67
N ALA A 120 5.63 32.75 19.95
CA ALA A 120 5.08 31.93 21.04
C ALA A 120 3.56 32.13 21.20
N GLU A 121 3.05 33.36 21.05
CA GLU A 121 1.62 33.67 21.12
C GLU A 121 0.84 33.08 19.94
N ARG A 122 1.45 33.07 18.74
CA ARG A 122 0.87 32.44 17.54
C ARG A 122 0.97 30.92 17.52
N GLN A 123 1.65 30.33 18.50
CA GLN A 123 1.95 28.91 18.56
C GLN A 123 2.64 28.38 17.27
N SER A 124 3.47 29.21 16.62
CA SER A 124 4.09 28.87 15.34
C SER A 124 5.47 28.22 15.53
N SER A 125 5.57 26.92 15.25
CA SER A 125 6.84 26.18 15.29
C SER A 125 7.84 26.70 14.23
N ASP A 126 7.34 27.07 13.04
CA ASP A 126 8.15 27.57 11.93
C ASP A 126 8.81 28.93 12.24
N GLU A 127 8.07 29.85 12.86
CA GLU A 127 8.61 31.15 13.28
C GLU A 127 9.71 30.97 14.34
N LEU A 128 9.51 30.06 15.31
CA LEU A 128 10.54 29.71 16.29
C LEU A 128 11.79 29.08 15.64
N TYR A 129 11.64 28.34 14.55
CA TYR A 129 12.76 27.71 13.84
C TYR A 129 13.62 28.75 13.13
N ARG A 130 13.00 29.71 12.45
CA ARG A 130 13.71 30.83 11.82
C ARG A 130 14.45 31.65 12.87
N LEU A 131 13.74 31.99 13.95
CA LEU A 131 14.29 32.79 15.04
C LEU A 131 15.49 32.11 15.71
N LYS A 132 15.50 30.78 15.85
CA LYS A 132 16.68 30.03 16.35
C LYS A 132 17.92 30.30 15.50
N TRP A 133 17.81 30.25 14.18
CA TRP A 133 18.95 30.46 13.28
C TRP A 133 19.44 31.90 13.31
N ASP A 134 18.52 32.86 13.29
CA ASP A 134 18.85 34.28 13.38
C ASP A 134 19.54 34.59 14.72
N LEU A 135 19.04 34.03 15.83
CA LEU A 135 19.63 34.23 17.15
C LEU A 135 21.01 33.60 17.32
N VAL A 136 21.22 32.38 16.82
CA VAL A 136 22.53 31.73 16.88
C VAL A 136 23.56 32.51 16.05
N LYS A 137 23.12 33.05 14.90
CA LYS A 137 23.98 33.85 14.01
C LYS A 137 24.33 35.22 14.60
N GLU A 138 23.37 35.91 15.21
CA GLU A 138 23.56 37.28 15.71
C GLU A 138 24.17 37.35 17.10
N THR A 139 23.79 36.45 18.02
CA THR A 139 24.21 36.54 19.43
C THR A 139 25.36 35.60 19.78
N GLY A 140 25.59 34.55 18.99
CA GLY A 140 26.59 33.50 19.29
C GLY A 140 26.30 32.69 20.57
N GLN A 141 25.12 32.88 21.20
CA GLN A 141 24.77 32.23 22.47
C GLN A 141 24.13 30.86 22.23
N LYS A 142 24.92 29.79 22.37
CA LYS A 142 24.44 28.41 22.26
C LYS A 142 23.29 28.08 23.25
N GLU A 143 23.31 28.70 24.43
CA GLU A 143 22.29 28.53 25.47
C GLU A 143 20.92 29.15 25.13
N LEU A 144 20.88 30.16 24.26
CA LEU A 144 19.63 30.70 23.72
C LEU A 144 19.04 29.74 22.69
N GLY A 145 19.87 29.22 21.79
CA GLY A 145 19.45 28.22 20.81
C GLY A 145 18.88 26.95 21.45
N SER A 146 19.47 26.48 22.55
CA SER A 146 18.94 25.32 23.32
C SER A 146 17.61 25.63 24.02
N SER A 147 17.41 26.86 24.48
CA SER A 147 16.16 27.29 25.13
C SER A 147 15.02 27.39 24.12
N ILE A 148 15.29 27.92 22.92
CA ILE A 148 14.32 27.93 21.82
C ILE A 148 14.02 26.53 21.34
N SER A 149 15.03 25.66 21.21
CA SER A 149 14.80 24.26 20.82
C SER A 149 13.91 23.52 21.81
N ARG A 150 14.05 23.81 23.11
CA ARG A 150 13.12 23.31 24.15
C ARG A 150 11.72 23.88 23.98
N MET A 151 11.58 25.18 23.73
CA MET A 151 10.27 25.79 23.45
C MET A 151 9.59 25.18 22.21
N GLN A 152 10.35 24.90 21.15
CA GLN A 152 9.83 24.24 19.95
C GLN A 152 9.28 22.86 20.28
N LYS A 153 10.08 22.05 20.99
CA LYS A 153 9.66 20.71 21.40
C LYS A 153 8.45 20.76 22.33
N ASP A 154 8.45 21.64 23.34
CA ASP A 154 7.34 21.78 24.26
C ASP A 154 6.07 22.25 23.53
N MET A 155 6.18 23.07 22.48
CA MET A 155 5.05 23.48 21.64
C MET A 155 4.52 22.32 20.78
N GLU A 156 5.40 21.53 20.18
CA GLU A 156 5.02 20.33 19.40
C GLU A 156 4.32 19.28 20.29
N ASP A 157 4.91 19.01 21.46
CA ASP A 157 4.33 18.14 22.49
C ASP A 157 2.94 18.67 22.92
N LEU A 158 2.82 19.98 23.19
CA LEU A 158 1.56 20.61 23.58
C LEU A 158 0.50 20.49 22.49
N ASN A 159 0.86 20.73 21.22
CA ASN A 159 -0.08 20.60 20.11
C ASN A 159 -0.58 19.16 19.98
N THR A 160 0.34 18.18 20.05
CA THR A 160 0.01 16.76 20.02
C THR A 160 -0.94 16.38 21.16
N LEU A 161 -0.67 16.84 22.38
CA LEU A 161 -1.53 16.59 23.55
C LEU A 161 -2.92 17.23 23.39
N GLN A 162 -3.01 18.45 22.87
CA GLN A 162 -4.27 19.15 22.66
C GLN A 162 -5.10 18.54 21.53
N GLU A 163 -4.47 18.15 20.43
CA GLU A 163 -5.11 17.40 19.34
C GLU A 163 -5.61 16.05 19.84
N GLY A 164 -4.79 15.34 20.61
CA GLY A 164 -5.17 14.10 21.29
C GLY A 164 -6.39 14.28 22.20
N GLN A 165 -6.40 15.30 23.06
CA GLN A 165 -7.53 15.61 23.94
C GLN A 165 -8.83 15.95 23.18
N LYS A 166 -8.72 16.52 21.98
CA LYS A 166 -9.90 16.79 21.12
C LYS A 166 -10.38 15.55 20.40
N ARG A 167 -9.46 14.71 19.92
CA ARG A 167 -9.75 13.50 19.15
C ARG A 167 -10.33 12.39 20.05
N PHE A 168 -9.82 12.29 21.26
CA PHE A 168 -10.14 11.23 22.21
C PHE A 168 -10.86 11.81 23.43
N ALA A 169 -12.05 11.29 23.72
CA ALA A 169 -12.85 11.74 24.85
C ALA A 169 -12.38 11.06 26.15
N PHE A 170 -11.28 11.54 26.72
CA PHE A 170 -10.79 11.10 28.03
C PHE A 170 -11.80 11.45 29.14
N ARG A 171 -12.09 10.47 30.00
CA ARG A 171 -13.08 10.56 31.10
C ARG A 171 -12.50 10.15 32.45
N GLY A 172 -11.28 9.62 32.47
CA GLY A 172 -10.66 9.13 33.69
C GLY A 172 -10.10 10.21 34.59
N ASP A 173 -9.75 9.78 35.80
CA ASP A 173 -9.24 10.63 36.88
C ASP A 173 -7.72 10.48 37.09
N GLN A 174 -7.06 9.53 36.41
CA GLN A 174 -5.63 9.33 36.55
C GLN A 174 -4.83 10.25 35.61
N GLY A 175 -4.08 11.16 36.20
CA GLY A 175 -3.16 12.02 35.48
C GLY A 175 -1.93 11.29 34.95
N LEU A 176 -1.45 11.71 33.78
CA LEU A 176 -0.25 11.18 33.13
C LEU A 176 0.85 12.24 33.10
N SER A 177 2.11 11.81 33.20
CA SER A 177 3.22 12.69 32.88
C SER A 177 3.25 13.00 31.39
N ARG A 178 3.89 14.11 31.00
CA ARG A 178 4.06 14.48 29.58
C ARG A 178 4.55 13.32 28.70
N LYS A 179 5.57 12.59 29.16
CA LYS A 179 6.16 11.50 28.37
C LYS A 179 5.19 10.33 28.22
N GLU A 180 4.51 9.95 29.30
CA GLU A 180 3.53 8.86 29.30
C GLU A 180 2.32 9.21 28.43
N ALA A 181 1.83 10.45 28.53
CA ALA A 181 0.72 10.96 27.73
C ALA A 181 1.02 10.94 26.22
N LEU A 182 2.21 11.37 25.81
CA LEU A 182 2.62 11.34 24.40
C LEU A 182 2.77 9.90 23.88
N GLU A 183 3.36 9.00 24.68
CA GLU A 183 3.48 7.60 24.30
C GLU A 183 2.11 6.93 24.20
N LEU A 184 1.21 7.22 25.14
CA LEU A 184 -0.16 6.71 25.12
C LEU A 184 -0.91 7.18 23.88
N LEU A 185 -0.83 8.46 23.53
CA LEU A 185 -1.46 8.98 22.31
C LEU A 185 -0.93 8.31 21.05
N ARG A 186 0.38 8.03 20.99
CA ARG A 186 0.97 7.28 19.88
C ARG A 186 0.39 5.87 19.79
N GLN A 187 0.32 5.16 20.92
CA GLN A 187 -0.27 3.82 20.99
C GLN A 187 -1.75 3.83 20.58
N MET A 188 -2.53 4.80 21.06
CA MET A 188 -3.94 4.96 20.68
C MET A 188 -4.12 5.23 19.19
N GLN A 189 -3.27 6.08 18.61
CA GLN A 189 -3.30 6.32 17.18
C GLN A 189 -2.95 5.06 16.39
N ASP A 190 -1.93 4.31 16.80
CA ASP A 190 -1.56 3.06 16.16
C ASP A 190 -2.69 2.02 16.19
N MET A 191 -3.42 1.92 17.31
CA MET A 191 -4.60 1.06 17.44
C MET A 191 -5.77 1.52 16.55
N GLU A 192 -6.05 2.83 16.49
CA GLU A 192 -7.07 3.39 15.58
C GLU A 192 -6.72 3.15 14.11
N ASP A 193 -5.47 3.35 13.73
CA ASP A 193 -5.00 3.14 12.35
C ASP A 193 -5.10 1.64 11.99
N LEU A 194 -4.73 0.74 12.91
CA LEU A 194 -4.90 -0.70 12.73
C LEU A 194 -6.38 -1.07 12.57
N LYS A 195 -7.24 -0.61 13.48
CA LYS A 195 -8.70 -0.83 13.42
C LYS A 195 -9.28 -0.34 12.09
N GLN A 196 -8.88 0.85 11.65
CA GLN A 196 -9.35 1.42 10.39
C GLN A 196 -8.87 0.61 9.18
N SER A 197 -7.62 0.13 9.19
CA SER A 197 -7.10 -0.75 8.14
C SER A 197 -7.85 -2.08 8.09
N MET A 198 -8.19 -2.68 9.24
CA MET A 198 -9.01 -3.88 9.34
C MET A 198 -10.43 -3.67 8.79
N LYS A 199 -11.07 -2.54 9.10
CA LYS A 199 -12.40 -2.21 8.55
C LYS A 199 -12.37 -2.02 7.04
N GLN A 200 -11.32 -1.40 6.51
CA GLN A 200 -11.12 -1.24 5.06
C GLN A 200 -10.86 -2.58 4.38
N ALA A 201 -10.04 -3.44 5.01
CA ALA A 201 -9.78 -4.79 4.58
C ALA A 201 -11.07 -5.61 4.48
N GLN A 202 -11.96 -5.54 5.49
CA GLN A 202 -13.28 -6.16 5.44
C GLN A 202 -14.16 -5.60 4.31
N ALA A 203 -14.22 -4.27 4.16
CA ALA A 203 -15.03 -3.63 3.13
C ALA A 203 -14.61 -3.96 1.69
N ASN A 204 -13.29 -4.11 1.47
CA ASN A 204 -12.72 -4.40 0.16
C ASN A 204 -12.51 -5.91 -0.10
N GLY A 205 -12.70 -6.74 0.93
CA GLY A 205 -12.46 -8.18 0.92
C GLY A 205 -11.00 -8.61 1.02
N ASP A 206 -10.10 -7.66 1.29
CA ASP A 206 -8.66 -7.85 1.39
C ASP A 206 -8.22 -8.03 2.85
N LEU A 207 -8.69 -9.11 3.48
CA LEU A 207 -8.48 -9.43 4.91
C LEU A 207 -7.03 -9.74 5.30
N PHE A 208 -6.08 -9.62 4.38
CA PHE A 208 -4.66 -9.90 4.61
C PHE A 208 -3.78 -8.67 4.53
N ASN A 209 -4.33 -7.53 4.14
CA ASN A 209 -3.58 -6.30 3.89
C ASN A 209 -3.73 -5.30 5.03
N PHE A 210 -3.16 -5.65 6.18
CA PHE A 210 -3.03 -4.74 7.32
C PHE A 210 -1.76 -5.04 8.11
N ASP A 211 -1.40 -4.13 9.03
CA ASP A 211 -0.13 -4.16 9.74
C ASP A 211 -0.08 -5.29 10.79
N LEU A 212 0.57 -6.39 10.42
CA LEU A 212 0.76 -7.57 11.28
C LEU A 212 1.68 -7.30 12.47
N GLU A 213 2.61 -6.35 12.36
CA GLU A 213 3.48 -5.97 13.47
C GLU A 213 2.66 -5.26 14.55
N LYS A 214 1.77 -4.35 14.15
CA LYS A 214 0.82 -3.71 15.07
C LYS A 214 -0.15 -4.72 15.66
N LEU A 215 -0.66 -5.67 14.88
CA LEU A 215 -1.52 -6.73 15.41
C LEU A 215 -0.82 -7.49 16.55
N ALA A 216 0.41 -7.97 16.32
CA ALA A 216 1.16 -8.70 17.34
C ALA A 216 1.48 -7.82 18.57
N ARG A 217 1.73 -6.52 18.36
CA ARG A 217 2.04 -5.57 19.44
C ARG A 217 0.85 -5.26 20.35
N TYR A 218 -0.34 -5.02 19.79
CA TYR A 218 -1.50 -4.52 20.55
C TYR A 218 -2.49 -5.63 20.94
N LEU A 219 -2.68 -6.64 20.08
CA LEU A 219 -3.58 -7.78 20.35
C LEU A 219 -2.84 -8.99 20.91
N GLY A 220 -1.51 -8.96 20.90
CA GLY A 220 -0.66 -9.99 21.50
C GLY A 220 -0.32 -11.16 20.58
N PRO A 221 0.58 -12.05 21.04
CA PRO A 221 1.09 -13.16 20.24
C PRO A 221 0.02 -14.22 19.96
N GLU A 222 -0.93 -14.43 20.86
CA GLU A 222 -2.02 -15.41 20.69
C GLU A 222 -2.94 -15.02 19.53
N SER A 223 -3.38 -13.76 19.48
CA SER A 223 -4.19 -13.21 18.39
C SER A 223 -3.46 -13.25 17.05
N TYR A 224 -2.14 -13.00 17.07
CA TYR A 224 -1.30 -13.11 15.89
C TYR A 224 -1.20 -14.56 15.37
N GLU A 225 -0.97 -15.52 16.26
CA GLU A 225 -0.93 -16.93 15.89
C GLU A 225 -2.30 -17.41 15.37
N GLU A 226 -3.39 -17.02 16.02
CA GLU A 226 -4.75 -17.33 15.56
C GLU A 226 -5.02 -16.77 14.15
N PHE A 227 -4.61 -15.53 13.89
CA PHE A 227 -4.69 -14.92 12.56
C PHE A 227 -3.92 -15.73 11.51
N LEU A 228 -2.68 -16.14 11.82
CA LEU A 228 -1.87 -16.94 10.90
C LEU A 228 -2.50 -18.31 10.63
N GLU A 229 -2.96 -19.01 11.67
CA GLU A 229 -3.63 -20.29 11.52
C GLU A 229 -4.91 -20.17 10.70
N ARG A 230 -5.68 -19.09 10.90
CA ARG A 230 -6.90 -18.83 10.14
C ARG A 230 -6.58 -18.56 8.69
N ARG A 231 -5.58 -17.70 8.42
CA ARG A 231 -5.06 -17.45 7.08
C ARG A 231 -4.66 -18.74 6.40
N ASP A 232 -3.86 -19.57 7.05
CA ASP A 232 -3.31 -20.78 6.44
C ASP A 232 -4.42 -21.82 6.14
N ARG A 233 -5.46 -21.90 6.98
CA ARG A 233 -6.67 -22.70 6.69
C ARG A 233 -7.43 -22.20 5.47
N ILE A 234 -7.58 -20.89 5.33
CA ILE A 234 -8.21 -20.27 4.16
C ILE A 234 -7.39 -20.56 2.91
N MET A 235 -6.06 -20.48 2.98
CA MET A 235 -5.19 -20.87 1.86
C MET A 235 -5.44 -22.32 1.46
N GLU A 236 -5.46 -23.22 2.42
CA GLU A 236 -5.65 -24.64 2.14
C GLU A 236 -7.03 -24.92 1.51
N ASN A 237 -8.08 -24.23 1.95
CA ASN A 237 -9.40 -24.34 1.34
C ASN A 237 -9.43 -23.78 -0.09
N LEU A 238 -8.74 -22.68 -0.35
CA LEU A 238 -8.64 -22.12 -1.71
C LEU A 238 -7.92 -23.09 -2.65
N ARG A 239 -6.83 -23.71 -2.17
CA ARG A 239 -6.10 -24.74 -2.92
C ARG A 239 -7.00 -25.92 -3.28
N LYS A 240 -7.74 -26.45 -2.30
CA LYS A 240 -8.70 -27.54 -2.53
C LYS A 240 -9.77 -27.14 -3.54
N LEU A 241 -10.31 -25.94 -3.45
CA LEU A 241 -11.29 -25.44 -4.43
C LEU A 241 -10.69 -25.40 -5.85
N MET A 242 -9.45 -24.96 -6.00
CA MET A 242 -8.75 -24.95 -7.29
C MET A 242 -8.48 -26.37 -7.81
N GLU A 243 -8.13 -27.31 -6.93
CA GLU A 243 -7.95 -28.74 -7.26
C GLU A 243 -9.28 -29.37 -7.71
N GLU A 244 -10.37 -29.16 -6.94
CA GLU A 244 -11.72 -29.67 -7.22
C GLU A 244 -12.27 -29.14 -8.56
N GLN A 245 -11.96 -27.89 -8.90
CA GLN A 245 -12.32 -27.30 -10.19
C GLN A 245 -11.40 -27.73 -11.34
N GLY A 246 -10.44 -28.63 -11.09
CA GLY A 246 -9.47 -29.12 -12.05
C GLY A 246 -8.57 -28.02 -12.60
N GLN A 247 -8.39 -26.92 -11.85
CA GLN A 247 -7.53 -25.81 -12.24
C GLN A 247 -6.06 -26.08 -11.94
N VAL A 248 -5.81 -26.85 -10.88
CA VAL A 248 -4.48 -27.24 -10.43
C VAL A 248 -4.44 -28.74 -10.20
N VAL A 249 -3.25 -29.32 -10.32
CA VAL A 249 -2.96 -30.74 -10.10
C VAL A 249 -1.71 -30.85 -9.24
N ARG A 250 -1.58 -31.92 -8.48
CA ARG A 250 -0.33 -32.22 -7.78
C ARG A 250 0.61 -32.99 -8.68
N ASP A 251 1.86 -32.57 -8.68
CA ASP A 251 2.93 -33.32 -9.31
C ASP A 251 3.15 -34.65 -8.57
N GLU A 252 3.21 -35.76 -9.31
CA GLU A 252 3.33 -37.10 -8.72
C GLU A 252 4.74 -37.35 -8.15
N ASP A 253 5.76 -36.67 -8.67
CA ASP A 253 7.16 -36.86 -8.28
C ASP A 253 7.57 -35.89 -7.15
N THR A 254 7.16 -34.62 -7.25
CA THR A 254 7.56 -33.57 -6.28
C THR A 254 6.49 -33.25 -5.23
N GLY A 255 5.23 -33.63 -5.48
CA GLY A 255 4.10 -33.29 -4.61
C GLY A 255 3.66 -31.81 -4.68
N GLU A 256 4.32 -31.01 -5.52
CA GLU A 256 4.06 -29.60 -5.70
C GLU A 256 2.77 -29.36 -6.50
N MET A 257 2.07 -28.26 -6.22
CA MET A 257 0.94 -27.87 -7.05
C MET A 257 1.40 -27.24 -8.37
N LYS A 258 0.82 -27.72 -9.47
CA LYS A 258 1.04 -27.22 -10.83
C LYS A 258 -0.29 -26.90 -11.49
N LEU A 259 -0.26 -25.99 -12.46
CA LEU A 259 -1.43 -25.71 -13.29
C LEU A 259 -1.85 -26.97 -14.04
N SER A 260 -3.15 -27.25 -14.10
CA SER A 260 -3.64 -28.39 -14.87
C SER A 260 -3.39 -28.19 -16.38
N PRO A 261 -3.23 -29.27 -17.17
CA PRO A 261 -3.06 -29.16 -18.62
C PRO A 261 -4.20 -28.38 -19.31
N ASN A 262 -5.42 -28.50 -18.77
CA ASN A 262 -6.58 -27.77 -19.26
C ASN A 262 -6.47 -26.27 -18.96
N SER A 263 -6.02 -25.90 -17.77
CA SER A 263 -5.81 -24.51 -17.39
C SER A 263 -4.73 -23.86 -18.24
N VAL A 264 -3.59 -24.53 -18.43
CA VAL A 264 -2.51 -24.05 -19.33
C VAL A 264 -3.03 -23.80 -20.75
N ARG A 265 -3.78 -24.75 -21.33
CA ARG A 265 -4.38 -24.58 -22.67
C ARG A 265 -5.36 -23.42 -22.73
N ARG A 266 -6.19 -23.26 -21.71
CA ARG A 266 -7.21 -22.19 -21.64
C ARG A 266 -6.56 -20.82 -21.57
N ILE A 267 -5.51 -20.68 -20.75
CA ILE A 267 -4.74 -19.45 -20.60
C ILE A 267 -3.99 -19.13 -21.89
N GLY A 268 -3.30 -20.10 -22.49
CA GLY A 268 -2.59 -19.91 -23.75
C GLY A 268 -3.50 -19.45 -24.89
N ARG A 269 -4.71 -20.02 -25.00
CA ARG A 269 -5.70 -19.58 -25.98
C ARG A 269 -6.10 -18.12 -25.77
N ARG A 270 -6.36 -17.71 -24.52
CA ARG A 270 -6.73 -16.33 -24.18
C ARG A 270 -5.61 -15.34 -24.49
N ALA A 271 -4.36 -15.67 -24.15
CA ALA A 271 -3.21 -14.81 -24.45
C ALA A 271 -3.02 -14.63 -25.98
N LEU A 272 -3.24 -15.69 -26.77
CA LEU A 272 -3.22 -15.59 -28.23
C LEU A 272 -4.36 -14.71 -28.74
N GLU A 273 -5.59 -14.90 -28.25
CA GLU A 273 -6.74 -14.05 -28.60
C GLU A 273 -6.46 -12.57 -28.30
N GLU A 274 -5.84 -12.26 -27.16
CA GLU A 274 -5.45 -10.90 -26.77
C GLU A 274 -4.40 -10.31 -27.73
N ILE A 275 -3.32 -11.04 -28.01
CA ILE A 275 -2.28 -10.61 -28.97
C ILE A 275 -2.88 -10.35 -30.35
N PHE A 276 -3.71 -11.27 -30.87
CA PHE A 276 -4.34 -11.11 -32.19
C PHE A 276 -5.37 -9.97 -32.21
N SER A 277 -6.07 -9.72 -31.10
CA SER A 277 -7.00 -8.60 -31.00
C SER A 277 -6.28 -7.24 -30.96
N ALA A 278 -5.14 -7.16 -30.26
CA ALA A 278 -4.29 -5.97 -30.22
C ALA A 278 -3.67 -5.71 -31.59
N LEU A 279 -3.14 -6.74 -32.26
CA LEU A 279 -2.56 -6.65 -33.60
C LEU A 279 -3.59 -6.19 -34.64
N LYS A 280 -4.82 -6.72 -34.57
CA LYS A 280 -5.93 -6.33 -35.47
C LYS A 280 -6.40 -4.89 -35.23
N SER A 281 -6.23 -4.36 -34.02
CA SER A 281 -6.60 -2.98 -33.69
C SER A 281 -5.56 -2.00 -34.22
N ASP A 282 -4.27 -2.34 -34.13
CA ASP A 282 -3.15 -1.56 -34.70
C ASP A 282 -3.21 -1.48 -36.24
N ASP A 283 -3.74 -2.52 -36.90
CA ASP A 283 -3.86 -2.59 -38.37
C ASP A 283 -4.90 -1.61 -38.96
N THR A 284 -5.73 -0.97 -38.12
CA THR A 284 -6.70 0.05 -38.59
C THR A 284 -6.12 1.47 -38.67
N GLY A 285 -4.84 1.66 -38.31
CA GLY A 285 -4.15 2.95 -38.29
C GLY A 285 -3.12 3.18 -39.40
N ALA A 286 -2.75 2.16 -40.18
CA ALA A 286 -1.77 2.28 -41.26
C ALA A 286 -2.41 2.07 -42.63
N ASN A 287 -2.41 3.14 -43.44
CA ASN A 287 -2.78 3.21 -44.86
C ASN A 287 -4.28 3.22 -45.21
N ILE A 288 -4.91 4.38 -45.03
CA ILE A 288 -5.90 4.90 -45.98
C ILE A 288 -5.41 6.24 -46.53
N THR A 289 -4.47 6.17 -47.47
CA THR A 289 -4.46 7.12 -48.60
C THR A 289 -5.05 6.38 -49.79
N ALA A 290 -6.22 6.83 -50.20
CA ALA A 290 -6.88 6.42 -51.42
C ALA A 290 -6.14 7.06 -52.60
N GLU A 291 -5.21 6.33 -53.21
CA GLU A 291 -4.92 6.48 -54.63
C GLU A 291 -5.01 5.10 -55.27
N GLU A 292 -5.92 4.99 -56.24
CA GLU A 292 -6.06 3.83 -57.12
C GLU A 292 -4.78 3.66 -57.95
N GLY A 293 -4.04 2.60 -57.67
CA GLY A 293 -3.02 2.05 -58.55
C GLY A 293 -3.09 0.54 -58.47
N GLU A 294 -3.16 -0.14 -59.62
CA GLU A 294 -3.10 -1.59 -59.74
C GLU A 294 -1.92 -2.16 -58.94
N GLY A 295 -2.21 -2.68 -57.75
CA GLY A 295 -1.25 -3.33 -56.88
C GLY A 295 -1.52 -4.82 -56.87
N GLU A 296 -0.71 -5.55 -57.63
CA GLU A 296 -0.56 -7.00 -57.57
C GLU A 296 -0.48 -7.47 -56.11
N GLN A 297 -1.28 -8.47 -55.74
CA GLN A 297 -1.16 -9.09 -54.42
C GLN A 297 0.22 -9.74 -54.34
N VAL A 298 1.19 -9.06 -53.75
CA VAL A 298 2.49 -9.65 -53.45
C VAL A 298 2.29 -10.58 -52.27
N SER A 299 2.09 -11.87 -52.56
CA SER A 299 2.32 -12.90 -51.56
C SER A 299 3.79 -12.84 -51.18
N THR A 300 4.08 -12.49 -49.93
CA THR A 300 5.45 -12.39 -49.42
C THR A 300 6.04 -13.81 -49.28
N GLU A 301 6.64 -14.32 -50.36
CA GLU A 301 7.48 -15.52 -50.28
C GLU A 301 8.81 -15.15 -49.62
N SER A 302 9.16 -15.84 -48.53
CA SER A 302 10.47 -15.71 -47.90
C SER A 302 11.51 -16.50 -48.69
N ARG A 303 12.61 -15.86 -49.11
CA ARG A 303 13.76 -16.51 -49.76
C ARG A 303 15.03 -16.40 -48.91
N PRO A 304 16.02 -17.30 -49.09
CA PRO A 304 17.32 -17.19 -48.42
C PRO A 304 18.05 -15.90 -48.82
N MET A 305 18.76 -15.29 -47.85
CA MET A 305 19.52 -14.06 -48.06
C MET A 305 20.75 -14.32 -48.95
N GLU A 306 20.96 -13.46 -49.95
CA GLU A 306 22.13 -13.49 -50.83
C GLU A 306 23.04 -12.28 -50.63
N PHE A 307 24.30 -12.41 -51.05
CA PHE A 307 25.30 -11.38 -50.88
C PHE A 307 24.97 -10.14 -51.75
N GLY A 308 24.66 -9.02 -51.09
CA GLY A 308 24.22 -7.78 -51.73
C GLY A 308 22.78 -7.38 -51.39
N ASP A 309 22.00 -8.25 -50.74
CA ASP A 309 20.67 -7.91 -50.24
C ASP A 309 20.73 -6.87 -49.11
N SER A 310 19.77 -5.95 -49.09
CA SER A 310 19.68 -4.90 -48.07
C SER A 310 19.29 -5.48 -46.72
N VAL A 311 19.97 -5.06 -45.65
CA VAL A 311 19.71 -5.48 -44.27
C VAL A 311 18.28 -5.13 -43.82
N HIS A 312 17.68 -4.11 -44.42
CA HIS A 312 16.30 -3.68 -44.12
C HIS A 312 15.22 -4.63 -44.67
N ALA A 313 15.57 -5.53 -45.59
CA ALA A 313 14.65 -6.53 -46.12
C ALA A 313 14.62 -7.83 -45.28
N LEU A 314 15.38 -7.87 -44.17
CA LEU A 314 15.43 -9.01 -43.29
C LEU A 314 14.27 -8.97 -42.28
N ASP A 315 13.48 -10.03 -42.22
CA ASP A 315 12.53 -10.24 -41.11
C ASP A 315 13.29 -10.77 -39.89
N ILE A 316 13.74 -9.83 -39.04
CA ILE A 316 14.52 -10.12 -37.84
C ILE A 316 13.71 -10.99 -36.87
N SER A 317 12.41 -10.75 -36.75
CA SER A 317 11.52 -11.48 -35.85
C SER A 317 11.39 -12.95 -36.25
N ALA A 318 11.07 -13.22 -37.51
CA ALA A 318 10.98 -14.59 -38.04
C ALA A 318 12.33 -15.32 -38.01
N THR A 319 13.43 -14.58 -38.24
CA THR A 319 14.80 -15.14 -38.20
C THR A 319 15.19 -15.58 -36.79
N LEU A 320 14.92 -14.76 -35.77
CA LEU A 320 15.21 -15.09 -34.37
C LEU A 320 14.36 -16.28 -33.88
N ILE A 321 13.08 -16.31 -34.22
CA ILE A 321 12.18 -17.42 -33.88
C ILE A 321 12.66 -18.73 -34.52
N ASN A 322 12.98 -18.71 -35.82
CA ASN A 322 13.50 -19.90 -36.52
C ASN A 322 14.85 -20.37 -35.98
N THR A 323 15.69 -19.46 -35.50
CA THR A 323 16.99 -19.81 -34.89
C THR A 323 16.77 -20.52 -33.56
N TYR A 324 15.89 -20.00 -32.70
CA TYR A 324 15.57 -20.59 -31.40
C TYR A 324 14.91 -21.98 -31.53
N ILE A 325 14.01 -22.17 -32.51
CA ILE A 325 13.34 -23.46 -32.77
C ILE A 325 14.31 -24.53 -33.30
N ARG A 326 15.42 -24.13 -33.94
CA ARG A 326 16.39 -25.06 -34.57
C ARG A 326 17.61 -25.37 -33.70
N THR A 327 17.78 -24.71 -32.56
CA THR A 327 18.76 -25.06 -31.51
C THR A 327 18.22 -26.10 -30.56
#